data_AF-A0AAV2ILC3-F1
#
_entry.id   AF-A0AAV2ILC3-F1
#
_cell.length_a   1.000
_cell.length_b   1.000
_cell.length_c   1.000
_cell.angle_alpha   90.00
_cell.angle_beta   90.00
_cell.angle_gamma   90.00
#
_symmetry.space_group_name_H-M   'P 1'
#
loop_
_entity.id
_entity.type
_entity.pdbx_description
1 polymer ?
#
loop_
_entity_poly.entity_id
_entity_poly.type
_entity_poly.pdbx_seq_one_letter_code
_entity_poly.pdbx_strand_id
1 'polypeptide(L)'
;MQLNHGRFMDNGGVGYVHKPSVLLSEEKFGVVTGIVSRSANSMKILKICIISGFQIPKPKDSTKGEIIDPFIKVEVYGVPSDQAEYKTKVIENNGFNPRWYETCSFKLRVPELALVRFTVKDEDWGIDDFIGYYCLPVSSIQEGFRHFPLYDKNGDLYSQSLIFTHITLTSA
;
A
#
# COMPACT_ATOMS: atom_id res chain seq x y z
N MET A 1 4.82 11.31 6.36
CA MET A 1 5.82 11.34 5.26
C MET A 1 5.81 10.11 4.33
N GLN A 2 5.22 8.97 4.74
CA GLN A 2 5.22 7.71 3.96
C GLN A 2 4.65 7.84 2.55
N LEU A 3 3.52 8.53 2.37
CA LEU A 3 2.91 8.75 1.04
C LEU A 3 3.81 9.58 0.13
N ASN A 4 4.50 10.57 0.70
CA ASN A 4 5.47 11.39 -0.02
C ASN A 4 6.65 10.53 -0.46
N HIS A 5 7.20 9.70 0.44
CA HIS A 5 8.27 8.78 0.10
C HIS A 5 7.86 7.84 -1.04
N GLY A 6 6.70 7.18 -0.94
CA GLY A 6 6.19 6.30 -1.99
C GLY A 6 5.94 7.02 -3.32
N ARG A 7 5.41 8.24 -3.29
CA ARG A 7 5.18 9.04 -4.51
C ARG A 7 6.48 9.38 -5.24
N PHE A 8 7.50 9.80 -4.50
CA PHE A 8 8.75 10.31 -5.06
C PHE A 8 9.83 9.25 -5.26
N MET A 9 9.57 8.00 -4.86
CA MET A 9 10.29 6.83 -5.35
C MET A 9 10.10 6.61 -6.86
N ASP A 10 8.99 7.10 -7.42
CA ASP A 10 8.76 7.09 -8.86
C ASP A 10 9.78 8.00 -9.59
N ASN A 11 9.92 7.79 -10.91
CA ASN A 11 10.92 8.47 -11.73
C ASN A 11 12.36 8.36 -11.16
N GLY A 12 12.70 7.19 -10.59
CA GLY A 12 14.04 6.89 -10.11
C GLY A 12 14.46 7.64 -8.83
N GLY A 13 13.51 8.21 -8.06
CA GLY A 13 13.86 8.83 -6.79
C GLY A 13 14.40 10.26 -6.88
N VAL A 14 14.34 10.90 -8.06
CA VAL A 14 15.03 12.19 -8.32
C VAL A 14 14.33 13.41 -7.71
N GLY A 15 13.19 13.22 -7.04
CA GLY A 15 12.41 14.30 -6.42
C GLY A 15 11.43 15.02 -7.35
N TYR A 16 11.36 14.66 -8.63
CA TYR A 16 10.41 15.21 -9.60
C TYR A 16 9.61 14.10 -10.26
N VAL A 17 8.28 14.21 -10.24
CA VAL A 17 7.36 13.26 -10.89
C VAL A 17 6.38 14.04 -11.76
N HIS A 18 6.24 13.65 -13.02
CA HIS A 18 5.30 14.30 -13.93
C HIS A 18 3.86 14.16 -13.41
N LYS A 19 3.11 15.26 -13.51
CA LYS A 19 1.68 15.22 -13.23
C LYS A 19 0.97 14.40 -14.32
N PRO A 20 0.02 13.53 -13.96
CA PRO A 20 -0.79 12.84 -14.97
C PRO A 20 -1.61 13.84 -15.78
N SER A 21 -1.93 13.48 -17.02
CA SER A 21 -2.66 14.34 -17.99
C SER A 21 -3.97 14.88 -17.43
N VAL A 22 -4.64 14.11 -16.57
CA VAL A 22 -5.88 14.48 -15.89
C VAL A 22 -5.77 15.72 -14.99
N LEU A 23 -4.56 16.05 -14.53
CA LEU A 23 -4.28 17.29 -13.77
C LEU A 23 -3.84 18.45 -14.66
N LEU A 24 -3.56 18.17 -15.94
CA LEU A 24 -3.14 19.16 -16.93
C LEU A 24 -4.32 19.65 -17.79
N SER A 25 -5.44 18.93 -17.81
CA SER A 25 -6.67 19.33 -18.50
C SER A 25 -7.46 20.43 -17.78
N GLU A 26 -8.29 21.16 -18.52
CA GLU A 26 -9.21 22.17 -17.97
C GLU A 26 -10.21 21.57 -16.98
N GLU A 27 -10.58 20.29 -17.17
CA GLU A 27 -11.53 19.55 -16.33
C GLU A 27 -10.95 19.06 -14.98
N LYS A 28 -9.69 19.38 -14.67
CA LYS A 28 -8.98 18.88 -13.48
C LYS A 28 -9.75 19.04 -12.17
N PHE A 29 -10.46 20.16 -11.99
CA PHE A 29 -11.24 20.41 -10.78
C PHE A 29 -12.39 19.40 -10.64
N GLY A 30 -13.11 19.16 -11.73
CA GLY A 30 -14.21 18.21 -11.76
C GLY A 30 -13.77 16.77 -11.51
N VAL A 31 -12.59 16.39 -12.00
CA VAL A 31 -12.04 15.06 -11.76
C VAL A 31 -11.62 14.87 -10.30
N VAL A 32 -10.95 15.87 -9.70
CA VAL A 32 -10.47 15.78 -8.31
C VAL A 32 -11.64 15.81 -7.30
N THR A 33 -12.69 16.56 -7.61
CA THR A 33 -13.88 16.70 -6.75
C THR A 33 -14.94 15.63 -6.99
N GLY A 34 -14.77 14.80 -8.03
CA GLY A 34 -15.76 13.79 -8.43
C GLY A 34 -17.04 14.37 -9.04
N ILE A 35 -17.01 15.64 -9.46
CA ILE A 35 -18.13 16.34 -10.11
C ILE A 35 -18.25 15.94 -11.59
N VAL A 36 -17.13 15.57 -12.23
CA VAL A 36 -17.11 15.14 -13.64
C VAL A 36 -17.14 13.62 -13.74
N SER A 37 -18.08 13.11 -14.54
CA SER A 37 -18.18 11.68 -14.85
C SER A 37 -17.07 11.26 -15.81
N ARG A 38 -16.28 10.27 -15.43
CA ARG A 38 -15.24 9.68 -16.29
C ARG A 38 -15.78 8.46 -17.03
N SER A 39 -15.18 8.16 -18.19
CA SER A 39 -15.47 6.92 -18.93
C SER A 39 -15.19 5.69 -18.06
N ALA A 40 -16.06 4.67 -18.12
CA ALA A 40 -15.87 3.41 -17.41
C ALA A 40 -14.52 2.75 -17.75
N ASN A 41 -14.05 2.89 -18.99
CA ASN A 41 -12.77 2.33 -19.43
C ASN A 41 -11.53 2.93 -18.72
N SER A 42 -11.68 4.10 -18.08
CA SER A 42 -10.61 4.72 -17.28
C SER A 42 -10.59 4.24 -15.82
N MET A 43 -11.67 3.62 -15.37
CA MET A 43 -11.76 3.04 -14.04
C MET A 43 -11.06 1.69 -13.99
N LYS A 44 -10.47 1.37 -12.83
CA LYS A 44 -9.74 0.12 -12.61
C LYS A 44 -10.24 -0.60 -11.36
N ILE A 45 -10.16 -1.92 -11.38
CA ILE A 45 -10.31 -2.76 -10.19
C ILE A 45 -8.92 -3.26 -9.83
N LEU A 46 -8.41 -2.80 -8.70
CA LEU A 46 -7.16 -3.27 -8.11
C LEU A 46 -7.47 -4.39 -7.14
N LYS A 47 -7.05 -5.62 -7.48
CA LYS A 47 -7.19 -6.79 -6.61
C LYS A 47 -5.81 -7.21 -6.13
N ILE A 48 -5.66 -7.31 -4.81
CA ILE A 48 -4.40 -7.66 -4.14
C ILE A 48 -4.67 -8.88 -3.28
N CYS A 49 -3.97 -9.98 -3.59
CA CYS A 49 -3.88 -11.14 -2.72
C CYS A 49 -2.62 -11.00 -1.86
N ILE A 50 -2.80 -10.85 -0.55
CA ILE A 50 -1.76 -10.77 0.46
C ILE A 50 -1.44 -12.21 0.88
N ILE A 51 -0.31 -12.72 0.42
CA ILE A 51 0.03 -14.15 0.56
C ILE A 51 0.74 -14.37 1.89
N SER A 52 1.89 -13.73 2.08
CA SER A 52 2.75 -13.95 3.25
C SER A 52 3.69 -12.78 3.51
N GLY A 53 4.33 -12.81 4.67
CA GLY A 53 5.45 -11.93 5.03
C GLY A 53 6.73 -12.73 5.21
N PHE A 54 7.86 -12.06 5.20
CA PHE A 54 9.17 -12.67 5.43
C PHE A 54 10.01 -11.79 6.34
N GLN A 55 10.57 -12.37 7.39
CA GLN A 55 11.47 -11.74 8.36
C GLN A 55 11.01 -10.33 8.77
N ILE A 56 9.78 -10.25 9.29
CA ILE A 56 9.21 -9.01 9.81
C ILE A 56 9.92 -8.67 11.13
N PRO A 57 10.56 -7.50 11.23
CA PRO A 57 11.34 -7.13 12.41
C PRO A 57 10.40 -6.85 13.60
N LYS A 58 10.92 -7.02 14.82
CA LYS A 58 10.22 -6.57 16.02
C LYS A 58 10.20 -5.04 16.07
N PRO A 59 9.14 -4.42 16.61
CA PRO A 59 9.15 -3.01 16.97
C PRO A 59 10.39 -2.67 17.83
N LYS A 60 11.00 -1.50 17.61
CA LYS A 60 12.23 -1.10 18.33
C LYS A 60 12.03 -0.98 19.84
N ASP A 61 10.80 -0.75 20.27
CA ASP A 61 10.41 -0.55 21.68
C ASP A 61 9.86 -1.84 22.32
N SER A 62 9.80 -2.96 21.58
CA SER A 62 9.29 -4.25 22.07
C SER A 62 10.21 -4.85 23.14
N THR A 63 9.60 -5.51 24.13
CA THR A 63 10.31 -6.13 25.25
C THR A 63 11.02 -7.43 24.85
N LYS A 64 12.12 -7.77 25.53
CA LYS A 64 12.86 -9.01 25.25
C LYS A 64 11.98 -10.25 25.45
N GLY A 65 11.63 -10.93 24.36
CA GLY A 65 11.00 -12.25 24.39
C GLY A 65 9.68 -12.34 23.63
N GLU A 66 9.05 -11.21 23.36
CA GLU A 66 7.77 -11.12 22.65
C GLU A 66 7.92 -11.50 21.17
N ILE A 67 7.07 -12.41 20.70
CA ILE A 67 7.00 -12.73 19.27
C ILE A 67 5.83 -11.93 18.72
N ILE A 68 6.09 -11.19 17.65
CA ILE A 68 5.08 -10.31 17.06
C ILE A 68 3.88 -11.09 16.54
N ASP A 69 2.72 -10.45 16.60
CA ASP A 69 1.41 -10.84 16.11
C ASP A 69 1.05 -10.01 14.86
N PRO A 70 1.69 -10.23 13.70
CA PRO A 70 1.61 -9.29 12.60
C PRO A 70 0.27 -9.33 11.87
N PHE A 71 -0.18 -8.15 11.44
CA PHE A 71 -1.21 -7.97 10.42
C PHE A 71 -0.80 -6.90 9.41
N ILE A 72 -1.46 -6.92 8.24
CA ILE A 72 -1.23 -5.95 7.16
C ILE A 72 -2.48 -5.11 6.96
N LYS A 73 -2.30 -3.79 7.02
CA LYS A 73 -3.28 -2.81 6.56
C LYS A 73 -2.93 -2.38 5.13
N VAL A 74 -3.86 -2.53 4.20
CA VAL A 74 -3.76 -2.02 2.83
C VAL A 74 -4.68 -0.84 2.69
N GLU A 75 -4.14 0.32 2.34
CA GLU A 75 -4.86 1.58 2.23
C GLU A 75 -4.67 2.17 0.83
N VAL A 76 -5.76 2.63 0.23
CA VAL A 76 -5.76 3.40 -1.01
C VAL A 76 -5.92 4.88 -0.67
N TYR A 77 -5.00 5.69 -1.16
CA TYR A 77 -5.02 7.15 -1.08
C TYR A 77 -5.19 7.74 -2.48
N GLY A 78 -5.91 8.85 -2.61
CA GLY A 78 -6.18 9.48 -3.89
C GLY A 78 -7.33 10.48 -3.77
N VAL A 79 -8.15 10.56 -4.81
CA VAL A 79 -9.42 11.32 -4.74
C VAL A 79 -10.35 10.71 -3.66
N PRO A 80 -11.25 11.50 -3.04
CA PRO A 80 -12.09 11.00 -1.95
C PRO A 80 -12.88 9.74 -2.29
N SER A 81 -13.34 9.59 -3.54
CA SER A 81 -14.10 8.41 -3.98
C SER A 81 -13.30 7.11 -4.09
N ASP A 82 -11.97 7.20 -4.11
CA ASP A 82 -11.08 6.04 -4.25
C ASP A 82 -10.48 5.62 -2.89
N GLN A 83 -10.65 6.44 -1.85
CA GLN A 83 -10.12 6.16 -0.53
C GLN A 83 -10.83 4.96 0.09
N ALA A 84 -10.03 3.95 0.43
CA ALA A 84 -10.52 2.70 1.01
C ALA A 84 -9.40 2.02 1.80
N GLU A 85 -9.76 1.15 2.73
CA GLU A 85 -8.80 0.37 3.52
C GLU A 85 -9.25 -1.07 3.72
N TYR A 86 -8.28 -1.94 3.98
CA TYR A 86 -8.48 -3.34 4.33
C TYR A 86 -7.46 -3.73 5.41
N LYS A 87 -7.89 -4.42 6.48
CA LYS A 87 -7.01 -5.02 7.50
C LYS A 87 -7.12 -6.54 7.35
N THR A 88 -5.98 -7.22 7.22
CA THR A 88 -5.94 -8.68 7.30
C THR A 88 -6.22 -9.15 8.72
N LYS A 89 -6.48 -10.44 8.87
CA LYS A 89 -6.37 -11.11 10.17
C LYS A 89 -4.95 -10.98 10.73
N VAL A 90 -4.88 -11.15 12.03
CA VAL A 90 -3.64 -11.20 12.79
C VAL A 90 -3.11 -12.63 12.75
N ILE A 91 -1.80 -12.78 12.62
CA ILE A 91 -1.13 -14.07 12.72
C ILE A 91 -0.39 -14.09 14.05
N GLU A 92 -0.88 -14.88 15.00
CA GLU A 92 -0.29 -14.96 16.33
C GLU A 92 1.11 -15.56 16.30
N ASN A 93 2.03 -14.94 17.04
CA ASN A 93 3.38 -15.36 17.38
C ASN A 93 4.19 -15.79 16.15
N ASN A 94 4.12 -15.04 15.05
CA ASN A 94 4.90 -15.36 13.85
C ASN A 94 5.30 -14.12 13.02
N GLY A 95 6.45 -13.54 13.36
CA GLY A 95 7.12 -12.55 12.51
C GLY A 95 8.02 -13.11 11.41
N PHE A 96 8.39 -14.40 11.48
CA PHE A 96 9.42 -14.95 10.59
C PHE A 96 8.87 -15.25 9.19
N ASN A 97 7.68 -15.85 9.11
CA ASN A 97 7.04 -16.23 7.85
C ASN A 97 5.50 -16.29 7.92
N PRO A 98 4.82 -15.23 8.42
CA PRO A 98 3.36 -15.21 8.53
C PRO A 98 2.69 -15.40 7.18
N ARG A 99 1.52 -16.06 7.17
CA ARG A 99 0.75 -16.34 5.95
C ARG A 99 -0.70 -15.93 6.15
N TRP A 100 -1.17 -14.99 5.35
CA TRP A 100 -2.54 -14.48 5.42
C TRP A 100 -3.46 -15.12 4.38
N TYR A 101 -2.99 -15.27 3.12
CA TYR A 101 -3.80 -15.72 1.99
C TYR A 101 -5.14 -14.97 1.85
N GLU A 102 -5.15 -13.68 2.16
CA GLU A 102 -6.33 -12.84 2.10
C GLU A 102 -6.33 -12.00 0.83
N THR A 103 -7.52 -11.72 0.30
CA THR A 103 -7.64 -10.94 -0.94
C THR A 103 -8.56 -9.76 -0.73
N CYS A 104 -8.06 -8.57 -1.02
CA CYS A 104 -8.83 -7.33 -1.04
C CYS A 104 -8.97 -6.80 -2.48
N SER A 105 -10.02 -6.02 -2.71
CA SER A 105 -10.34 -5.46 -4.02
C SER A 105 -10.83 -4.03 -3.86
N PHE A 106 -10.24 -3.11 -4.63
CA PHE A 106 -10.55 -1.69 -4.60
C PHE A 106 -10.99 -1.21 -5.98
N LYS A 107 -12.08 -0.46 -6.04
CA LYS A 107 -12.53 0.21 -7.28
C LYS A 107 -11.92 1.60 -7.32
N LEU A 108 -11.16 1.89 -8.37
CA LEU A 108 -10.44 3.14 -8.56
C LEU A 108 -11.07 3.92 -9.71
N ARG A 109 -11.63 5.10 -9.42
CA ARG A 109 -12.18 6.02 -10.42
C ARG A 109 -11.09 6.86 -11.07
N VAL A 110 -10.05 7.21 -10.32
CA VAL A 110 -8.90 8.00 -10.78
C VAL A 110 -7.59 7.31 -10.39
N PRO A 111 -7.31 6.11 -10.96
CA PRO A 111 -6.12 5.33 -10.63
C PRO A 111 -4.81 6.12 -10.85
N GLU A 112 -4.79 7.11 -11.75
CA GLU A 112 -3.62 7.95 -12.04
C GLU A 112 -3.21 8.85 -10.86
N LEU A 113 -4.14 9.09 -9.92
CA LEU A 113 -3.91 9.83 -8.68
C LEU A 113 -3.85 8.95 -7.45
N ALA A 114 -4.03 7.64 -7.61
CA ALA A 114 -4.10 6.71 -6.51
C ALA A 114 -2.70 6.23 -6.08
N LEU A 115 -2.50 6.10 -4.78
CA LEU A 115 -1.38 5.41 -4.15
C LEU A 115 -1.92 4.26 -3.30
N VAL A 116 -1.17 3.18 -3.22
CA VAL A 116 -1.43 2.07 -2.32
C VAL A 116 -0.36 2.08 -1.24
N ARG A 117 -0.77 1.93 0.01
CA ARG A 117 0.12 1.76 1.14
C ARG A 117 -0.17 0.44 1.83
N PHE A 118 0.87 -0.38 1.96
CA PHE A 118 0.92 -1.51 2.85
C PHE A 118 1.55 -1.04 4.16
N THR A 119 0.89 -1.31 5.28
CA THR A 119 1.41 -1.04 6.62
C THR A 119 1.40 -2.35 7.39
N VAL A 120 2.55 -2.77 7.90
CA VAL A 120 2.67 -3.92 8.79
C VAL A 120 2.70 -3.41 10.22
N LYS A 121 1.89 -4.03 11.07
CA LYS A 121 1.81 -3.72 12.48
C LYS A 121 1.82 -4.98 13.32
N ASP A 122 2.24 -4.80 14.57
CA ASP A 122 2.06 -5.76 15.65
C ASP A 122 0.71 -5.50 16.33
N GLU A 123 -0.07 -6.54 16.62
CA GLU A 123 -1.28 -6.38 17.43
C GLU A 123 -0.93 -6.49 18.91
N ASP A 124 -1.19 -5.42 19.66
CA ASP A 124 -0.85 -5.32 21.08
C ASP A 124 -2.07 -4.97 21.92
N TRP A 125 -2.00 -5.24 23.24
CA TRP A 125 -3.02 -4.76 24.16
C TRP A 125 -2.97 -3.22 24.26
N GLY A 126 -3.79 -2.56 23.45
CA GLY A 126 -3.93 -1.10 23.43
C GLY A 126 -3.74 -0.52 22.04
N ILE A 127 -2.51 -0.08 21.73
CA ILE A 127 -2.17 0.56 20.46
C ILE A 127 -1.28 -0.38 19.66
N ASP A 128 -1.76 -0.79 18.49
CA ASP A 128 -0.98 -1.60 17.55
C ASP A 128 0.33 -0.91 17.15
N ASP A 129 1.45 -1.60 17.41
CA ASP A 129 2.78 -1.09 17.14
C ASP A 129 3.10 -1.07 15.64
N PHE A 130 3.65 0.05 15.17
CA PHE A 130 4.09 0.17 13.79
C PHE A 130 5.41 -0.58 13.57
N ILE A 131 5.43 -1.48 12.60
CA ILE A 131 6.64 -2.21 12.22
C ILE A 131 7.29 -1.61 10.98
N GLY A 132 6.50 -1.51 9.90
CA GLY A 132 7.02 -1.07 8.61
C GLY A 132 5.95 -0.77 7.59
N TYR A 133 6.36 -0.16 6.48
CA TYR A 133 5.45 0.17 5.39
C TYR A 133 6.08 -0.02 4.01
N TYR A 134 5.23 -0.12 3.01
CA TYR A 134 5.59 0.08 1.61
C TYR A 134 4.50 0.92 0.94
N CYS A 135 4.88 1.91 0.16
CA CYS A 135 3.92 2.76 -0.55
C CYS A 135 4.36 2.99 -1.98
N LEU A 136 3.41 2.91 -2.92
CA LEU A 136 3.67 3.13 -4.34
C LEU A 136 2.43 3.71 -5.05
N PRO A 137 2.63 4.51 -6.11
CA PRO A 137 1.55 4.89 -7.02
C PRO A 137 0.96 3.67 -7.71
N VAL A 138 -0.36 3.68 -7.97
CA VAL A 138 -1.02 2.61 -8.75
C VAL A 138 -0.43 2.51 -10.16
N SER A 139 0.00 3.63 -10.75
CA SER A 139 0.69 3.67 -12.05
C SER A 139 2.03 2.91 -12.07
N SER A 140 2.64 2.69 -10.92
CA SER A 140 3.94 2.01 -10.78
C SER A 140 3.79 0.56 -10.31
N ILE A 141 2.55 0.08 -10.10
CA ILE A 141 2.27 -1.32 -9.73
C ILE A 141 2.54 -2.23 -10.91
N GLN A 142 3.25 -3.33 -10.66
CA GLN A 142 3.40 -4.42 -11.61
C GLN A 142 2.48 -5.59 -11.21
N GLU A 143 1.75 -6.13 -12.18
CA GLU A 143 0.86 -7.29 -11.98
C GLU A 143 1.64 -8.60 -11.77
N GLY A 144 0.92 -9.63 -11.31
CA GLY A 144 1.44 -10.96 -11.01
C GLY A 144 1.97 -11.09 -9.59
N PHE A 145 2.85 -12.08 -9.38
CA PHE A 145 3.50 -12.34 -8.09
C PHE A 145 4.62 -11.33 -7.82
N ARG A 146 4.52 -10.59 -6.73
CA ARG A 146 5.46 -9.50 -6.38
C ARG A 146 5.85 -9.53 -4.91
N HIS A 147 7.12 -9.20 -4.65
CA HIS A 147 7.60 -8.91 -3.31
C HIS A 147 7.74 -7.40 -3.14
N PHE A 148 7.31 -6.90 -1.98
CA PHE A 148 7.49 -5.51 -1.58
C PHE A 148 8.38 -5.43 -0.36
N PRO A 149 9.50 -4.69 -0.41
CA PRO A 149 10.32 -4.47 0.77
C PRO A 149 9.62 -3.58 1.78
N LEU A 150 9.97 -3.72 3.05
CA LEU A 150 9.48 -2.83 4.11
C LEU A 150 10.48 -1.70 4.39
N TYR A 151 9.94 -0.52 4.66
CA TYR A 151 10.65 0.62 5.23
C TYR A 151 10.22 0.85 6.67
N ASP A 152 11.14 1.34 7.51
CA ASP A 152 10.84 1.72 8.89
C ASP A 152 10.16 3.09 9.01
N LYS A 153 9.90 3.58 10.22
CA LYS A 153 9.21 4.87 10.44
C LYS A 153 9.97 6.09 9.88
N ASN A 154 11.29 5.98 9.71
CA ASN A 154 12.15 7.03 9.18
C ASN A 154 12.27 6.96 7.64
N GLY A 155 11.85 5.85 7.03
CA GLY A 155 12.02 5.59 5.61
C GLY A 155 13.27 4.78 5.28
N ASP A 156 13.94 4.20 6.29
CA ASP A 156 15.09 3.32 6.07
C ASP A 156 14.62 1.92 5.65
N LEU A 157 15.32 1.33 4.68
CA LEU A 157 14.98 0.01 4.12
C LEU A 157 15.34 -1.12 5.11
N TYR A 158 14.40 -2.02 5.37
CA TYR A 158 14.70 -3.31 6.01
C TYR A 158 15.28 -4.28 4.97
N SER A 159 16.54 -4.68 5.15
CA SER A 159 17.30 -5.45 4.16
C SER A 159 16.71 -6.83 3.82
N GLN A 160 16.00 -7.45 4.75
CA GLN A 160 15.49 -8.82 4.62
C GLN A 160 13.97 -8.92 4.76
N SER A 161 13.26 -7.82 4.99
CA SER A 161 11.83 -7.86 5.29
C SER A 161 10.97 -7.58 4.05
N LEU A 162 10.08 -8.52 3.72
CA LEU A 162 9.29 -8.49 2.49
C LEU A 162 7.82 -8.87 2.75
N ILE A 163 6.91 -8.28 1.98
CA ILE A 163 5.53 -8.76 1.80
C ILE A 163 5.45 -9.45 0.44
N PHE A 164 4.91 -10.67 0.40
CA PHE A 164 4.63 -11.40 -0.83
C PHE A 164 3.15 -11.27 -1.22
N THR A 165 2.89 -10.85 -2.45
CA THR A 165 1.54 -10.59 -2.96
C THR A 165 1.35 -11.14 -4.37
N HIS A 166 0.10 -11.31 -4.77
CA HIS A 166 -0.31 -11.44 -6.17
C HIS A 166 -1.27 -10.30 -6.53
N ILE A 167 -0.97 -9.56 -7.59
CA ILE A 167 -1.69 -8.35 -7.96
C ILE A 167 -2.29 -8.48 -9.36
N THR A 168 -3.53 -8.03 -9.51
CA THR A 168 -4.20 -7.89 -10.80
C THR A 168 -4.90 -6.54 -10.88
N LEU A 169 -4.78 -5.88 -12.03
CA LEU A 169 -5.37 -4.59 -12.30
C LEU A 169 -6.22 -4.68 -13.58
N THR A 170 -7.53 -4.83 -13.42
CA THR A 170 -8.45 -4.97 -14.57
C THR A 170 -9.20 -3.66 -14.84
N SER A 171 -9.65 -3.44 -16.07
CA SER A 171 -10.64 -2.39 -16.34
C SER A 171 -11.96 -2.72 -15.62
N ALA A 172 -12.59 -1.69 -15.04
CA ALA A 172 -13.84 -1.83 -14.28
C ALA A 172 -15.09 -1.78 -15.16
#